data_AF-A0A1C0SPG8-F1
#
_entry.id   AF-A0A1C0SPG8-F1
#
_cell.length_a   1.000
_cell.length_b   1.000
_cell.length_c   1.000
_cell.angle_alpha   90.00
_cell.angle_beta   90.00
_cell.angle_gamma   90.00
#
_symmetry.space_group_name_H-M   'P 1'
#
loop_
_entity.id
_entity.type
_entity.pdbx_description
1 polymer ?
#
loop_
_entity_poly.entity_id
_entity_poly.type
_entity_poly.pdbx_seq_one_letter_code
_entity_poly.pdbx_strand_id
1 'polypeptide(L)'
;MEDKKFPVTLTGPAKIDGVREKPGKRVYVTTALALQLAASGVINPPPFDVEDDAPLGSDFDQAVAAAAAKLAAETIDRTVATITAEKDAELTAAHDEVHGLQKQLVDVKRDAAAKLAEVESRVVSAESLAATAEQRAAEAEKKAAELEAVIAAGSRKK
;
A
#
# COMPACT_ATOMS: atom_id res chain seq x y z
N MET A 1 27.28 -55.83 10.40
CA MET A 1 27.12 -55.63 11.85
C MET A 1 26.28 -56.79 12.33
N GLU A 2 26.79 -57.62 13.24
CA GLU A 2 26.00 -58.72 13.80
C GLU A 2 24.98 -58.13 14.77
N ASP A 3 23.69 -58.26 14.47
CA ASP A 3 22.63 -57.79 15.35
C ASP A 3 22.66 -58.61 16.64
N LYS A 4 23.23 -58.01 17.69
CA LYS A 4 23.33 -58.61 19.01
C LYS A 4 21.93 -58.94 19.53
N LYS A 5 21.61 -60.24 19.58
CA LYS A 5 20.33 -60.71 20.12
C LYS A 5 20.37 -60.72 21.64
N PHE A 6 19.28 -60.31 22.28
CA PHE A 6 19.13 -60.36 23.73
C PHE A 6 17.82 -61.04 24.13
N PRO A 7 17.79 -61.70 25.30
CA PRO A 7 16.62 -62.44 25.75
C PRO A 7 15.53 -61.49 26.23
N VAL A 8 14.31 -61.69 25.74
CA VAL A 8 13.10 -60.95 26.16
C VAL A 8 12.01 -61.93 26.57
N THR A 9 11.24 -61.60 27.60
CA THR A 9 10.09 -62.40 28.05
C THR A 9 8.81 -61.90 27.40
N LEU A 10 8.09 -62.78 26.71
CA LEU A 10 6.81 -62.45 26.09
C LEU A 10 5.70 -62.33 27.14
N THR A 11 4.96 -61.23 27.13
CA THR A 11 3.74 -61.01 27.92
C THR A 11 2.48 -61.43 27.16
N GLY A 12 2.57 -61.59 25.83
CA GLY A 12 1.47 -62.04 24.95
C GLY A 12 1.94 -63.04 23.87
N PRO A 13 1.03 -63.57 23.04
CA PRO A 13 1.41 -64.43 21.93
C PRO A 13 2.02 -63.60 20.78
N ALA A 14 3.26 -63.89 20.39
CA ALA A 14 3.94 -63.24 19.26
C ALA A 14 4.45 -64.26 18.25
N LYS A 15 4.65 -63.81 17.01
CA LYS A 15 5.35 -64.58 15.98
C LYS A 15 6.79 -64.10 15.90
N ILE A 16 7.74 -64.96 16.23
CA ILE A 16 9.18 -64.66 16.19
C ILE A 16 9.83 -65.66 15.26
N ASP A 17 10.61 -65.17 14.29
CA ASP A 17 11.30 -66.00 13.28
C ASP A 17 10.37 -67.01 12.58
N GLY A 18 9.11 -66.62 12.35
CA GLY A 18 8.12 -67.46 11.67
C GLY A 18 7.30 -68.38 12.59
N VAL A 19 7.69 -68.56 13.86
CA VAL A 19 7.04 -69.46 14.82
C VAL A 19 6.21 -68.67 15.83
N ARG A 20 4.98 -69.14 16.13
CA ARG A 20 4.13 -68.50 17.14
C ARG A 20 4.49 -69.00 18.54
N GLU A 21 4.99 -68.09 19.36
CA GLU A 21 5.44 -68.37 20.72
C GLU A 21 4.36 -68.00 21.74
N LYS A 22 4.30 -68.78 22.83
CA LYS A 22 3.31 -68.59 23.91
C LYS A 22 3.77 -67.50 24.89
N PRO A 23 2.82 -66.80 25.56
CA PRO A 23 3.14 -65.92 26.68
C PRO A 23 3.99 -66.62 27.75
N GLY A 24 4.89 -65.88 28.39
CA GLY A 24 5.80 -66.36 29.44
C GLY A 24 7.10 -66.96 28.92
N LYS A 25 7.23 -67.24 27.61
CA LYS A 25 8.47 -67.78 27.03
C LYS A 25 9.54 -66.69 26.89
N ARG A 26 10.79 -67.03 27.17
CA ARG A 26 11.96 -66.19 26.85
C ARG A 26 12.46 -66.49 25.45
N VAL A 27 12.62 -65.45 24.63
CA VAL A 27 13.07 -65.55 23.24
C VAL A 27 14.17 -64.54 22.97
N TYR A 28 15.16 -64.90 22.16
CA TYR A 28 16.27 -64.02 21.79
C TYR A 28 15.91 -63.24 20.53
N VAL A 29 15.79 -61.93 20.65
CA VAL A 29 15.38 -61.04 19.56
C VAL A 29 16.43 -59.94 19.35
N THR A 30 16.46 -59.38 18.15
CA THR A 30 17.26 -58.18 17.85
C THR A 30 16.60 -56.94 18.46
N THR A 31 17.35 -55.84 18.62
CA THR A 31 16.82 -54.58 19.16
C THR A 31 15.62 -54.05 18.37
N ALA A 32 15.70 -54.10 17.04
CA ALA A 32 14.61 -53.66 16.18
C ALA A 32 13.33 -54.49 16.41
N LEU A 33 13.47 -55.81 16.53
CA LEU A 33 12.32 -56.69 16.78
C LEU A 33 11.78 -56.52 18.21
N ALA A 34 12.63 -56.30 19.20
CA ALA A 34 12.20 -56.00 20.56
C ALA A 34 11.36 -54.72 20.64
N LEU A 35 11.77 -53.64 19.96
CA LEU A 35 10.99 -52.40 19.88
C LEU A 35 9.60 -52.63 19.26
N GLN A 36 9.52 -53.43 18.18
CA GLN A 36 8.25 -53.79 17.55
C GLN A 36 7.37 -54.64 18.47
N LEU A 37 7.95 -55.58 19.21
CA LEU A 37 7.24 -56.40 20.20
C LEU A 37 6.75 -55.54 21.38
N ALA A 38 7.51 -54.53 21.79
CA ALA A 38 7.12 -53.60 22.84
C ALA A 38 5.97 -52.69 22.37
N ALA A 39 6.07 -52.14 21.17
CA ALA A 39 5.02 -51.32 20.56
C ALA A 39 3.71 -52.09 20.37
N SER A 40 3.78 -53.41 20.15
CA SER A 40 2.60 -54.29 20.09
C SER A 40 2.12 -54.79 21.45
N GLY A 41 2.77 -54.39 22.55
CA GLY A 41 2.41 -54.78 23.93
C GLY A 41 2.68 -56.25 24.27
N VAL A 42 3.41 -56.96 23.41
CA VAL A 42 3.70 -58.40 23.55
C VAL A 42 4.92 -58.66 24.43
N ILE A 43 5.68 -57.63 24.77
CA ILE A 43 6.71 -57.65 25.80
C ILE A 43 6.54 -56.40 26.67
N ASN A 44 7.07 -56.45 27.89
CA ASN A 44 7.37 -55.20 28.60
C ASN A 44 8.57 -54.54 27.90
N PRO A 45 8.50 -53.26 27.49
CA PRO A 45 9.66 -52.57 26.92
C PRO A 45 10.88 -52.77 27.83
N PRO A 46 12.00 -53.25 27.29
CA PRO A 46 13.27 -53.18 27.99
C PRO A 46 13.52 -51.72 28.40
N PRO A 47 14.20 -51.47 29.53
CA PRO A 47 14.80 -50.17 29.79
C PRO A 47 15.93 -50.00 28.77
N PHE A 48 15.58 -49.63 27.54
CA PHE A 48 16.53 -48.97 26.69
C PHE A 48 16.68 -47.59 27.31
N ASP A 49 17.88 -47.27 27.76
CA ASP A 49 18.27 -45.88 27.93
C ASP A 49 18.13 -45.25 26.55
N VAL A 50 16.95 -44.70 26.28
CA VAL A 50 16.83 -43.66 25.27
C VAL A 50 17.67 -42.56 25.88
N GLU A 51 18.87 -42.35 25.37
CA GLU A 51 19.57 -41.08 25.56
C GLU A 51 18.69 -40.01 24.88
N ASP A 52 17.59 -39.66 25.54
CA ASP A 52 16.91 -38.38 25.38
C ASP A 52 17.95 -37.33 25.78
N ASP A 53 18.17 -36.34 24.92
CA ASP A 53 19.16 -35.26 25.01
C ASP A 53 20.59 -35.54 24.51
N ALA A 54 20.73 -36.20 23.37
CA ALA A 54 21.79 -35.75 22.46
C ALA A 54 21.31 -34.43 21.83
N PRO A 55 21.85 -33.25 22.19
CA PRO A 55 21.52 -32.02 21.47
C PRO A 55 21.81 -32.27 19.98
N LEU A 56 20.85 -31.96 19.11
CA LEU A 56 21.14 -31.76 17.68
C LEU A 56 22.36 -30.83 17.66
N GLY A 57 23.53 -31.33 17.23
CA GLY A 57 24.80 -30.68 17.53
C GLY A 57 24.84 -29.21 17.10
N SER A 58 25.76 -28.42 17.68
CA SER A 58 25.94 -26.98 17.42
C SER A 58 25.89 -26.57 15.93
N ASP A 59 26.23 -27.49 15.04
CA ASP A 59 26.24 -27.29 13.59
C ASP A 59 24.82 -27.16 13.01
N PHE A 60 23.83 -27.86 13.58
CA PHE A 60 22.42 -27.72 13.19
C PHE A 60 21.88 -26.35 13.59
N ASP A 61 22.13 -25.92 14.84
CA ASP A 61 21.71 -24.60 15.32
C ASP A 61 22.36 -23.47 14.52
N GLN A 62 23.65 -23.60 14.18
CA GLN A 62 24.33 -22.65 13.30
C GLN A 62 23.74 -22.63 11.89
N ALA A 63 23.41 -23.79 11.30
CA ALA A 63 22.79 -23.86 9.99
C ALA A 63 21.39 -23.23 9.97
N VAL A 64 20.58 -23.45 11.03
CA VAL A 64 19.27 -22.81 11.17
C VAL A 64 19.41 -21.31 11.35
N ALA A 65 20.33 -20.84 12.19
CA ALA A 65 20.59 -19.41 12.38
C ALA A 65 21.05 -18.73 11.07
N ALA A 66 21.93 -19.37 10.30
CA ALA A 66 22.37 -18.87 9.01
C ALA A 66 21.24 -18.82 7.97
N ALA A 67 20.40 -19.86 7.93
CA ALA A 67 19.22 -19.90 7.06
C ALA A 67 18.20 -18.82 7.43
N ALA A 68 17.95 -18.61 8.73
CA ALA A 68 17.07 -17.56 9.22
C ALA A 68 17.61 -16.16 8.89
N ALA A 69 18.91 -15.93 9.08
CA ALA A 69 19.56 -14.66 8.73
C ALA A 69 19.45 -14.36 7.23
N LYS A 70 19.66 -15.37 6.38
CA LYS A 70 19.51 -15.23 4.93
C LYS A 70 18.06 -14.90 4.54
N LEU A 71 17.08 -15.62 5.09
CA LEU A 71 15.67 -15.36 4.83
C LEU A 71 15.26 -13.96 5.29
N ALA A 72 15.74 -13.53 6.46
CA ALA A 72 15.50 -12.18 6.97
C ALA A 72 16.08 -11.11 6.04
N ALA A 73 17.32 -11.26 5.59
CA ALA A 73 17.95 -10.34 4.64
C ALA A 73 17.15 -10.26 3.33
N GLU A 74 16.80 -11.40 2.72
CA GLU A 74 16.01 -11.43 1.49
C GLU A 74 14.62 -10.80 1.65
N THR A 75 14.00 -10.97 2.82
CA THR A 75 12.69 -10.36 3.12
C THR A 75 12.82 -8.86 3.26
N ILE A 76 13.84 -8.38 3.98
CA ILE A 76 14.11 -6.94 4.14
C ILE A 76 14.38 -6.31 2.77
N ASP A 77 15.27 -6.89 1.96
CA ASP A 77 15.61 -6.36 0.64
C ASP A 77 14.37 -6.27 -0.27
N ARG A 78 13.51 -7.31 -0.25
CA ARG A 78 12.26 -7.29 -1.00
C ARG A 78 11.31 -6.21 -0.50
N THR A 79 11.13 -6.08 0.81
CA THR A 79 10.24 -5.08 1.39
C THR A 79 10.74 -3.67 1.10
N VAL A 80 12.05 -3.41 1.22
CA VAL A 80 12.65 -2.13 0.89
C VAL A 80 12.47 -1.82 -0.60
N ALA A 81 12.71 -2.78 -1.49
CA ALA A 81 12.50 -2.60 -2.93
C ALA A 81 11.03 -2.26 -3.26
N THR A 82 10.07 -2.97 -2.67
CA THR A 82 8.64 -2.69 -2.86
C THR A 82 8.28 -1.29 -2.35
N ILE A 83 8.66 -0.94 -1.12
CA ILE A 83 8.36 0.38 -0.55
C ILE A 83 8.99 1.49 -1.38
N THR A 84 10.23 1.30 -1.85
CA THR A 84 10.92 2.30 -2.67
C THR A 84 10.18 2.50 -4.00
N ALA A 85 9.80 1.41 -4.68
CA ALA A 85 9.04 1.49 -5.92
C ALA A 85 7.67 2.16 -5.74
N GLU A 86 6.95 1.85 -4.65
CA GLU A 86 5.68 2.49 -4.31
C GLU A 86 5.86 3.99 -4.06
N LYS A 87 6.89 4.38 -3.31
CA LYS A 87 7.17 5.79 -3.01
C LYS A 87 7.61 6.57 -4.23
N ASP A 88 8.41 5.97 -5.12
CA ASP A 88 8.79 6.59 -6.38
C ASP A 88 7.58 6.80 -7.30
N ALA A 89 6.64 5.84 -7.33
CA ALA A 89 5.40 5.97 -8.07
C ALA A 89 4.49 7.08 -7.50
N GLU A 90 4.32 7.13 -6.17
CA GLU A 90 3.59 8.21 -5.50
C GLU A 90 4.21 9.58 -5.78
N LEU A 91 5.54 9.68 -5.71
CA LEU A 91 6.26 10.93 -5.93
C LEU A 91 6.16 11.40 -7.39
N THR A 92 6.21 10.46 -8.34
CA THR A 92 5.97 10.75 -9.76
C THR A 92 4.54 11.27 -9.98
N ALA A 93 3.54 10.59 -9.42
CA ALA A 93 2.14 11.01 -9.52
C ALA A 93 1.90 12.40 -8.90
N ALA A 94 2.52 12.68 -7.74
CA ALA A 94 2.43 13.98 -7.09
C ALA A 94 3.09 15.09 -7.93
N HIS A 95 4.24 14.81 -8.56
CA HIS A 95 4.88 15.75 -9.47
C HIS A 95 4.01 16.04 -10.70
N ASP A 96 3.39 15.02 -11.30
CA ASP A 96 2.50 15.19 -12.44
C ASP A 96 1.26 16.02 -12.06
N GLU A 97 0.69 15.79 -10.88
CA GLU A 97 -0.43 16.58 -10.35
C GLU A 97 -0.03 18.05 -10.15
N VAL A 98 1.11 18.32 -9.51
CA VAL A 98 1.63 19.68 -9.32
C VAL A 98 1.85 20.38 -10.66
N HIS A 99 2.42 19.69 -11.64
CA HIS A 99 2.63 20.25 -12.97
C HIS A 99 1.30 20.55 -13.68
N GLY A 100 0.31 19.66 -13.53
CA GLY A 100 -1.06 19.87 -14.02
C GLY A 100 -1.71 21.10 -13.40
N LEU A 101 -1.65 21.24 -12.08
CA LEU A 101 -2.18 22.39 -11.34
C LEU A 101 -1.48 23.70 -11.72
N GLN A 102 -0.15 23.67 -11.92
CA GLN A 102 0.60 24.84 -12.38
C GLN A 102 0.13 25.31 -13.76
N LYS A 103 -0.11 24.37 -14.69
CA LYS A 103 -0.64 24.70 -16.01
C LYS A 103 -2.04 25.32 -15.91
N GLN A 104 -2.93 24.71 -15.14
CA GLN A 104 -4.26 25.26 -14.89
C GLN A 104 -4.22 26.66 -14.28
N LEU A 105 -3.30 26.90 -13.34
CA LEU A 105 -3.14 28.22 -12.72
C LEU A 105 -2.68 29.27 -13.74
N VAL A 106 -1.79 28.92 -14.66
CA VAL A 106 -1.36 29.82 -15.75
C VAL A 106 -2.53 30.14 -16.67
N ASP A 107 -3.32 29.13 -17.07
CA ASP A 107 -4.48 29.31 -17.94
C ASP A 107 -5.54 30.21 -17.27
N VAL A 108 -5.86 29.96 -15.99
CA VAL A 108 -6.79 30.78 -15.21
C VAL A 108 -6.30 32.23 -15.09
N LYS A 109 -5.01 32.45 -14.83
CA LYS A 109 -4.43 33.81 -14.76
C LYS A 109 -4.53 34.53 -16.09
N ARG A 110 -4.26 33.83 -17.19
CA ARG A 110 -4.38 34.39 -18.54
C ARG A 110 -5.82 34.77 -18.85
N ASP A 111 -6.78 33.90 -18.55
CA ASP A 111 -8.20 34.16 -18.79
C ASP A 111 -8.73 35.30 -17.91
N ALA A 112 -8.29 35.36 -16.66
CA ALA A 112 -8.62 36.46 -15.75
C ALA A 112 -8.08 37.80 -16.27
N ALA A 113 -6.83 37.83 -16.74
CA ALA A 113 -6.22 39.02 -17.33
C ALA A 113 -6.96 39.46 -18.60
N ALA A 114 -7.35 38.53 -19.47
CA ALA A 114 -8.12 38.83 -20.67
C ALA A 114 -9.50 39.42 -20.35
N LYS A 115 -10.22 38.84 -19.39
CA LYS A 115 -11.52 39.36 -18.93
C LYS A 115 -11.39 40.73 -18.28
N LEU A 116 -10.32 40.97 -17.51
CA LEU A 116 -10.07 42.25 -16.88
C LEU A 116 -9.85 43.34 -17.94
N ALA A 117 -9.02 43.07 -18.96
CA ALA A 117 -8.81 43.98 -20.08
C ALA A 117 -10.10 44.26 -20.87
N GLU A 118 -10.96 43.25 -21.06
CA GLU A 118 -12.26 43.43 -21.70
C GLU A 118 -13.18 44.36 -20.87
N VAL A 119 -13.24 44.14 -19.55
CA VAL A 119 -14.04 44.97 -18.64
C VAL A 119 -13.51 46.41 -18.63
N GLU A 120 -12.20 46.62 -18.55
CA GLU A 120 -11.58 47.95 -18.61
C GLU A 120 -11.93 48.67 -19.92
N SER A 121 -11.85 47.99 -21.06
CA SER A 121 -12.26 48.53 -22.36
C SER A 121 -13.73 48.94 -22.39
N ARG A 122 -14.62 48.11 -21.81
CA ARG A 122 -16.05 48.41 -21.72
C ARG A 122 -16.33 49.60 -20.82
N VAL A 123 -15.62 49.74 -19.71
CA VAL A 123 -15.75 50.90 -18.80
C VAL A 123 -15.35 52.18 -19.53
N VAL A 124 -14.19 52.21 -20.19
CA VAL A 124 -13.74 53.38 -20.97
C VAL A 124 -14.74 53.75 -22.06
N SER A 125 -15.28 52.75 -22.77
CA SER A 125 -16.32 52.98 -23.79
C SER A 125 -17.60 53.57 -23.19
N ALA A 126 -18.06 53.03 -22.06
CA ALA A 126 -19.24 53.53 -21.36
C ALA A 126 -19.05 54.96 -20.84
N GLU A 127 -17.89 55.28 -20.28
CA GLU A 127 -17.54 56.64 -19.83
C GLU A 127 -17.53 57.63 -20.99
N SER A 128 -16.98 57.26 -22.14
CA SER A 128 -16.99 58.09 -23.35
C SER A 128 -18.41 58.36 -23.88
N LEU A 129 -19.27 57.33 -23.88
CA LEU A 129 -20.67 57.47 -24.25
C LEU A 129 -21.43 58.37 -23.27
N ALA A 130 -21.19 58.22 -21.97
CA ALA A 130 -21.79 59.07 -20.94
C ALA A 130 -21.39 60.54 -21.11
N ALA A 131 -20.09 60.83 -21.27
CA ALA A 131 -19.60 62.19 -21.52
C ALA A 131 -20.21 62.81 -22.79
N THR A 132 -20.34 62.02 -23.86
CA THR A 132 -20.99 62.48 -25.09
C THR A 132 -22.48 62.78 -24.89
N ALA A 133 -23.18 61.94 -24.13
CA ALA A 133 -24.59 62.15 -23.80
C ALA A 133 -24.80 63.40 -22.94
N GLU A 134 -23.94 63.62 -21.94
CA GLU A 134 -23.95 64.83 -21.11
C GLU A 134 -23.72 66.10 -21.94
N GLN A 135 -22.75 66.09 -22.86
CA GLN A 135 -22.50 67.23 -23.74
C GLN A 135 -23.73 67.53 -24.62
N ARG A 136 -24.36 66.50 -25.20
CA ARG A 136 -25.58 66.68 -26.02
C ARG A 136 -26.75 67.19 -25.21
N ALA A 137 -26.90 66.74 -23.96
CA ALA A 137 -27.93 67.25 -23.06
C ALA A 137 -27.72 68.74 -22.76
N ALA A 138 -26.49 69.15 -22.42
CA ALA A 138 -26.15 70.55 -22.18
C ALA A 138 -26.37 71.43 -23.43
N GLU A 139 -26.02 70.94 -24.62
CA GLU A 139 -26.28 71.64 -25.88
C GLU A 139 -27.78 71.78 -26.18
N ALA A 140 -28.58 70.75 -25.87
CA ALA A 140 -30.02 70.78 -26.04
C ALA A 140 -30.68 71.76 -25.06
N GLU A 141 -30.26 71.77 -23.80
CA GLU A 141 -30.72 72.73 -22.79
C GLU A 141 -30.42 74.18 -23.21
N LYS A 142 -29.21 74.43 -23.72
CA LYS A 142 -28.84 75.76 -24.23
C LYS A 142 -29.74 76.19 -25.39
N LYS A 143 -29.97 75.32 -26.37
CA LYS A 143 -30.86 75.60 -27.52
C LYS A 143 -32.31 75.84 -27.08
N ALA A 144 -32.80 75.08 -26.10
CA ALA A 144 -34.13 75.28 -25.53
C ALA A 144 -34.25 76.67 -24.88
N ALA A 145 -33.27 77.06 -24.06
CA ALA A 145 -33.23 78.39 -23.44
C ALA A 145 -33.15 79.54 -24.47
N GLU A 146 -32.36 79.38 -25.53
CA GLU A 146 -32.29 80.35 -26.64
C GLU A 146 -33.64 80.51 -27.35
N LEU A 147 -34.34 79.41 -27.64
CA LEU A 147 -35.67 79.44 -28.26
C LEU A 147 -36.71 80.11 -27.35
N GLU A 148 -36.70 79.81 -26.05
CA GLU A 148 -37.59 80.45 -25.07
C GLU A 148 -37.36 81.97 -25.02
N ALA A 149 -36.09 82.42 -25.05
CA ALA A 149 -35.75 83.83 -25.08
C ALA A 149 -36.26 84.54 -26.34
N VAL A 150 -36.15 83.90 -27.51
CA VAL A 150 -36.67 84.43 -28.79
C VAL A 150 -38.18 84.56 -28.76
N ILE A 151 -38.89 83.54 -28.25
CA ILE A 151 -40.35 83.56 -28.09
C ILE A 151 -40.78 84.71 -27.16
N ALA A 152 -40.10 84.86 -26.01
CA ALA A 152 -40.38 85.93 -25.05
C ALA A 152 -40.08 87.34 -25.60
N ALA A 153 -39.09 87.48 -26.48
CA ALA A 153 -38.78 88.76 -27.13
C ALA A 153 -39.79 89.12 -28.24
N GLY A 154 -40.27 88.12 -28.99
CA GLY A 154 -41.27 88.30 -30.05
C GLY A 154 -42.65 88.69 -29.53
N SER A 155 -43.03 88.20 -28.35
CA SER A 155 -44.35 88.49 -27.73
C SER A 155 -44.47 89.90 -27.15
N ARG A 156 -43.36 90.59 -26.84
CA ARG A 156 -43.38 91.99 -26.33
C ARG A 156 -43.49 93.07 -27.42
N LYS A 157 -43.38 92.70 -28.70
CA LYS A 157 -43.42 93.62 -29.85
C LYS A 157 -44.78 93.68 -30.57
N LYS A 158 -45.79 92.94 -30.08
CA LYS A 158 -47.19 93.03 -30.50
C LYS A 158 -48.01 93.69 -29.42
#